data_AF-A0A2M9LSK2-F1
#
_entry.id   AF-A0A2M9LSK2-F1
#
_cell.length_a   1.000
_cell.length_b   1.000
_cell.length_c   1.000
_cell.angle_alpha   90.00
_cell.angle_beta   90.00
_cell.angle_gamma   90.00
#
_symmetry.space_group_name_H-M   'P 1'
#
loop_
_entity.id
_entity.type
_entity.pdbx_description
1 polymer ?
#
loop_
_entity_poly.entity_id
_entity_poly.type
_entity_poly.pdbx_seq_one_letter_code
_entity_poly.pdbx_strand_id
1 'polypeptide(L)'
;MPRAAGNTAVARAIARERQDAHGESGHAAAPTPGAHQGSGAVHIQRTADEELREAKTPEQIVAALKKSGHSEDDAWELMQYMTSQQFPAGEGQADFDMLGSIKDASEALQKVKAVRRKMAASLLAKRWTIRHYTGSDPNTPPGFQEVASTYDNAAAGRASEHTNVADWRSLGNIKFTFYLVAVDGQVPPRNWLNNTHWYAEWDLDRIPECWVSPDLLEKMNKPMDADGARTAMQGAKAFRGTGSQLKELLAISAFGAGNDPASALDTAIGGAFELKVPGGLPVAEWHKK
;
A
#
# COMPACT_ATOMS: atom_id res chain seq x y z
N MET A 1 -3.43 31.46 30.50
CA MET A 1 -2.38 31.94 29.56
C MET A 1 -1.04 31.83 30.27
N PRO A 2 -0.16 30.93 29.78
CA PRO A 2 1.09 31.42 29.18
C PRO A 2 1.38 30.78 27.81
N ARG A 3 2.12 31.52 26.98
CA ARG A 3 2.45 31.24 25.58
C ARG A 3 3.72 30.38 25.44
N ALA A 4 3.65 29.55 24.41
CA ALA A 4 4.71 28.92 23.61
C ALA A 4 6.12 29.54 23.67
N ALA A 5 7.10 28.68 23.99
CA ALA A 5 8.50 28.80 23.56
C ALA A 5 9.13 27.40 23.58
N GLY A 6 9.06 26.67 22.47
CA GLY A 6 9.62 25.31 22.40
C GLY A 6 9.91 24.78 21.00
N ASN A 7 9.27 25.31 19.95
CA ASN A 7 9.37 24.73 18.60
C ASN A 7 10.25 25.49 17.59
N THR A 8 10.88 26.61 17.98
CA THR A 8 11.64 27.44 17.03
C THR A 8 13.14 27.12 16.99
N ALA A 9 13.67 26.45 18.03
CA ALA A 9 15.09 26.08 18.09
C ALA A 9 15.41 24.83 17.25
N VAL A 10 14.52 23.84 17.27
CA VAL A 10 14.69 22.58 16.51
C VAL A 10 14.58 22.83 14.99
N ALA A 11 13.67 23.72 14.57
CA ALA A 11 13.51 24.09 13.16
C ALA A 11 14.73 24.86 12.59
N ARG A 12 15.48 25.60 13.42
CA ARG A 12 16.69 26.32 12.98
C ARG A 12 17.93 25.42 12.89
N ALA A 13 17.99 24.33 13.66
CA ALA A 13 19.09 23.36 13.56
C ALA A 13 19.01 22.56 12.26
N ILE A 14 17.80 22.11 11.88
CA ILE A 14 17.56 21.31 10.67
C ILE A 14 17.78 22.13 9.38
N ALA A 15 17.57 23.45 9.42
CA ALA A 15 17.82 24.34 8.28
C ALA A 15 19.31 24.65 8.06
N ARG A 16 20.14 24.60 9.12
CA ARG A 16 21.59 24.87 9.03
C ARG A 16 22.36 23.68 8.46
N GLU A 17 22.01 22.45 8.83
CA GLU A 17 22.63 21.24 8.27
C GLU A 17 22.35 21.05 6.76
N ARG A 18 21.32 21.71 6.21
CA ARG A 18 20.99 21.66 4.77
C ARG A 18 21.63 22.77 3.93
N GLN A 19 22.20 23.81 4.55
CA GLN A 19 22.88 24.89 3.83
C GLN A 19 24.39 24.69 3.72
N ASP A 20 25.01 23.91 4.61
CA ASP A 20 26.45 23.64 4.57
C ASP A 20 26.82 22.55 3.52
N ALA A 21 25.84 21.95 2.84
CA ALA A 21 26.05 20.92 1.82
C ALA A 21 26.22 21.48 0.37
N HIS A 22 26.03 22.79 0.15
CA HIS A 22 26.16 23.40 -1.18
C HIS A 22 26.87 24.75 -1.11
N GLY A 23 28.20 24.72 -1.06
CA GLY A 23 29.07 25.87 -1.28
C GLY A 23 30.14 25.54 -2.32
N GLU A 24 30.02 26.14 -3.50
CA GLU A 24 31.01 26.10 -4.59
C GLU A 24 32.30 26.85 -4.20
N SER A 25 33.45 26.33 -4.63
CA SER A 25 34.62 27.16 -4.98
C SER A 25 35.46 26.44 -6.03
N GLY A 26 35.65 27.08 -7.18
CA GLY A 26 36.46 26.56 -8.28
C GLY A 26 37.95 26.83 -8.14
N HIS A 27 38.77 25.93 -8.69
CA HIS A 27 39.80 26.25 -9.68
C HIS A 27 40.44 24.96 -10.23
N ALA A 28 40.92 25.06 -11.47
CA ALA A 28 41.32 23.97 -12.35
C ALA A 28 42.69 23.35 -12.01
N ALA A 29 42.80 22.03 -12.17
CA ALA A 29 44.00 21.32 -12.62
C ALA A 29 43.62 19.90 -13.10
N ALA A 30 44.01 19.53 -14.32
CA ALA A 30 44.02 18.14 -14.80
C ALA A 30 45.18 17.37 -14.11
N PRO A 31 45.13 16.04 -13.84
CA PRO A 31 45.28 15.03 -14.92
C PRO A 31 44.74 13.58 -14.67
N THR A 32 44.78 12.75 -15.74
CA THR A 32 44.92 11.25 -15.84
C THR A 32 43.77 10.31 -15.39
N PRO A 33 43.42 9.27 -16.19
CA PRO A 33 42.35 8.32 -15.86
C PRO A 33 42.84 7.19 -14.95
N GLY A 34 42.28 7.11 -13.75
CA GLY A 34 42.54 6.06 -12.76
C GLY A 34 41.23 5.53 -12.18
N ALA A 35 41.14 4.22 -12.07
CA ALA A 35 39.97 3.46 -11.66
C ALA A 35 39.36 3.93 -10.32
N HIS A 36 38.06 4.23 -10.33
CA HIS A 36 37.29 4.37 -9.10
C HIS A 36 36.94 2.98 -8.56
N GLN A 37 37.65 2.59 -7.49
CA GLN A 37 37.18 1.61 -6.52
C GLN A 37 35.95 2.18 -5.82
N GLY A 38 34.78 1.65 -6.16
CA GLY A 38 33.57 1.84 -5.38
C GLY A 38 33.71 1.14 -4.04
N SER A 39 33.37 1.88 -2.97
CA SER A 39 33.21 1.39 -1.60
C SER A 39 32.39 0.10 -1.59
N GLY A 40 32.88 -0.92 -0.90
CA GLY A 40 32.26 -2.23 -0.80
C GLY A 40 30.84 -2.18 -0.24
N ALA A 41 29.87 -2.17 -1.13
CA ALA A 41 28.59 -2.79 -0.85
C ALA A 41 28.87 -4.30 -0.77
N VAL A 42 28.72 -4.88 0.42
CA VAL A 42 28.66 -6.33 0.54
C VAL A 42 27.51 -6.77 -0.35
N HIS A 43 27.85 -7.34 -1.50
CA HIS A 43 26.90 -7.95 -2.39
C HIS A 43 26.45 -9.22 -1.67
N ILE A 44 25.43 -9.10 -0.81
CA ILE A 44 24.79 -10.26 -0.20
C ILE A 44 24.21 -11.03 -1.38
N GLN A 45 24.86 -12.15 -1.70
CA GLN A 45 24.41 -13.07 -2.71
C GLN A 45 23.12 -13.69 -2.17
N ARG A 46 21.99 -13.12 -2.58
CA ARG A 46 20.63 -13.44 -2.11
C ARG A 46 20.31 -14.86 -2.55
N THR A 47 20.62 -15.81 -1.68
CA THR A 47 20.13 -17.18 -1.81
C THR A 47 18.63 -17.19 -1.53
N ALA A 48 17.94 -18.16 -2.13
CA ALA A 48 16.52 -18.37 -1.89
C ALA A 48 16.25 -18.47 -0.38
N ASP A 49 15.31 -17.68 0.15
CA ASP A 49 15.01 -17.67 1.59
C ASP A 49 14.12 -18.87 1.93
N GLU A 50 14.75 -20.02 2.16
CA GLU A 50 14.09 -21.29 2.45
C GLU A 50 13.24 -21.20 3.73
N GLU A 51 13.71 -20.48 4.75
CA GLU A 51 12.95 -20.26 5.99
C GLU A 51 11.66 -19.48 5.73
N LEU A 52 11.71 -18.45 4.89
CA LEU A 52 10.52 -17.71 4.46
C LEU A 52 9.54 -18.61 3.68
N ARG A 53 10.05 -19.52 2.82
CA ARG A 53 9.23 -20.49 2.07
C ARG A 53 8.64 -21.59 2.95
N GLU A 54 9.29 -21.93 4.05
CA GLU A 54 8.79 -22.93 5.00
C GLU A 54 7.87 -22.34 6.06
N ALA A 55 7.89 -21.02 6.27
CA ALA A 55 7.09 -20.33 7.29
C ALA A 55 5.57 -20.56 7.14
N LYS A 56 4.94 -21.13 8.17
CA LYS A 56 3.50 -21.47 8.19
C LYS A 56 2.66 -20.50 8.99
N THR A 57 3.30 -19.52 9.64
CA THR A 57 2.66 -18.55 10.53
C THR A 57 3.16 -17.13 10.23
N PRO A 58 2.36 -16.10 10.51
CA PRO A 58 2.79 -14.71 10.44
C PRO A 58 4.08 -14.45 11.24
N GLU A 59 4.19 -15.04 12.43
CA GLU A 59 5.35 -14.89 13.31
C GLU A 59 6.62 -15.46 12.69
N GLN A 60 6.52 -16.63 12.02
CA GLN A 60 7.64 -17.23 11.31
C GLN A 60 8.06 -16.39 10.09
N ILE A 61 7.10 -15.82 9.34
CA ILE A 61 7.43 -14.90 8.24
C ILE A 61 8.16 -13.67 8.76
N VAL A 62 7.64 -13.04 9.82
CA VAL A 62 8.29 -11.87 10.43
C VAL A 62 9.71 -12.21 10.91
N ALA A 63 9.91 -13.38 11.52
CA ALA A 63 11.23 -13.83 11.96
C ALA A 63 12.20 -14.05 10.79
N ALA A 64 11.74 -14.70 9.71
CA ALA A 64 12.54 -14.91 8.50
C ALA A 64 12.95 -13.57 7.86
N LEU A 65 12.00 -12.65 7.69
CA LEU A 65 12.27 -11.31 7.13
C LEU A 65 13.28 -10.51 7.97
N LYS A 66 13.22 -10.61 9.30
CA LYS A 66 14.23 -9.98 10.18
C LYS A 66 15.61 -10.58 9.98
N LYS A 67 15.69 -11.91 9.82
CA LYS A 67 16.95 -12.62 9.62
C LYS A 67 17.58 -12.31 8.26
N SER A 68 16.76 -12.20 7.21
CA SER A 68 17.24 -11.90 5.85
C SER A 68 17.45 -10.40 5.61
N GLY A 69 17.09 -9.54 6.55
CA GLY A 69 17.24 -8.08 6.46
C GLY A 69 16.12 -7.38 5.70
N HIS A 70 15.16 -8.13 5.16
CA HIS A 70 13.98 -7.62 4.46
C HIS A 70 12.91 -7.04 5.41
N SER A 71 13.15 -7.07 6.74
CA SER A 71 12.30 -6.35 7.70
C SER A 71 12.39 -4.83 7.57
N GLU A 72 13.44 -4.29 6.96
CA GLU A 72 13.64 -2.84 6.80
C GLU A 72 13.13 -2.30 5.46
N ASP A 73 12.91 -3.18 4.48
CA ASP A 73 12.35 -2.85 3.17
C ASP A 73 11.03 -2.09 3.30
N ASP A 74 10.77 -1.11 2.45
CA ASP A 74 9.47 -0.46 2.42
C ASP A 74 8.36 -1.43 1.93
N ALA A 75 7.10 -0.98 1.92
CA ALA A 75 5.98 -1.85 1.56
C ALA A 75 6.06 -2.38 0.12
N TRP A 76 6.61 -1.61 -0.81
CA TRP A 76 6.73 -1.97 -2.22
C TRP A 76 7.93 -2.88 -2.47
N GLU A 77 9.07 -2.54 -1.87
CA GLU A 77 10.28 -3.37 -1.88
C GLU A 77 9.97 -4.76 -1.31
N LEU A 78 9.27 -4.80 -0.17
CA LEU A 78 8.87 -6.05 0.45
C LEU A 78 7.83 -6.79 -0.39
N MET A 79 6.89 -6.10 -1.04
CA MET A 79 5.94 -6.74 -1.96
C MET A 79 6.69 -7.43 -3.11
N GLN A 80 7.59 -6.70 -3.77
CA GLN A 80 8.42 -7.25 -4.85
C GLN A 80 9.21 -8.47 -4.38
N TYR A 81 9.86 -8.34 -3.22
CA TYR A 81 10.64 -9.42 -2.64
C TYR A 81 9.77 -10.65 -2.35
N MET A 82 8.67 -10.49 -1.60
CA MET A 82 7.77 -11.59 -1.25
C MET A 82 7.22 -12.30 -2.47
N THR A 83 6.74 -11.56 -3.48
CA THR A 83 6.20 -12.16 -4.71
C THR A 83 7.30 -12.81 -5.55
N SER A 84 8.54 -12.30 -5.49
CA SER A 84 9.68 -12.99 -6.11
C SER A 84 9.99 -14.31 -5.43
N GLN A 85 9.59 -14.55 -4.17
CA GLN A 85 9.81 -15.82 -3.47
C GLN A 85 8.67 -16.84 -3.65
N GLN A 86 7.58 -16.44 -4.34
CA GLN A 86 6.36 -17.23 -4.46
C GLN A 86 6.58 -18.57 -5.19
N PHE A 87 7.46 -18.60 -6.18
CA PHE A 87 7.76 -19.80 -6.98
C PHE A 87 9.15 -20.36 -6.66
N PRO A 88 9.36 -21.69 -6.76
CA PRO A 88 10.67 -22.28 -6.71
C PRO A 88 11.61 -21.73 -7.80
N ALA A 89 12.92 -21.74 -7.53
CA ALA A 89 13.91 -21.32 -8.51
C ALA A 89 13.82 -22.20 -9.77
N GLY A 90 13.69 -21.57 -10.94
CA GLY A 90 13.52 -22.26 -12.21
C GLY A 90 12.08 -22.51 -12.64
N GLU A 91 11.07 -22.25 -11.80
CA GLU A 91 9.64 -22.35 -12.14
C GLU A 91 9.03 -20.98 -12.54
N GLY A 92 9.77 -20.20 -13.34
CA GLY A 92 9.35 -18.85 -13.74
C GLY A 92 9.35 -17.82 -12.60
N GLN A 93 10.05 -18.12 -11.49
CA GLN A 93 10.21 -17.22 -10.33
C GLN A 93 10.69 -15.82 -10.72
N ALA A 94 11.64 -15.72 -11.67
CA ALA A 94 12.17 -14.45 -12.16
C ALA A 94 11.22 -13.73 -13.14
N ASP A 95 10.19 -14.42 -13.64
CA ASP A 95 9.34 -13.97 -14.74
C ASP A 95 7.97 -13.48 -14.26
N PHE A 96 7.61 -13.69 -12.99
CA PHE A 96 6.42 -13.10 -12.38
C PHE A 96 6.74 -11.75 -11.71
N ASP A 97 6.10 -10.70 -12.22
CA ASP A 97 6.20 -9.34 -11.69
C ASP A 97 4.83 -8.84 -11.22
N MET A 98 4.62 -8.89 -9.90
CA MET A 98 3.41 -8.36 -9.27
C MET A 98 3.33 -6.83 -9.41
N LEU A 99 4.43 -6.10 -9.22
CA LEU A 99 4.42 -4.65 -9.31
C LEU A 99 4.13 -4.18 -10.74
N GLY A 100 4.72 -4.83 -11.74
CA GLY A 100 4.41 -4.60 -13.16
C GLY A 100 2.96 -4.92 -13.54
N SER A 101 2.27 -5.76 -12.76
CA SER A 101 0.85 -6.04 -12.93
C SER A 101 -0.07 -4.96 -12.33
N ILE A 102 0.46 -4.08 -11.47
CA ILE A 102 -0.26 -2.93 -10.89
C ILE A 102 -0.04 -1.71 -11.78
N LYS A 103 -1.11 -1.24 -12.43
CA LYS A 103 -1.03 -0.16 -13.42
C LYS A 103 -0.81 1.19 -12.75
N ASP A 104 0.00 2.05 -13.36
CA ASP A 104 0.14 3.42 -12.90
C ASP A 104 -1.13 4.24 -13.20
N ALA A 105 -1.70 4.87 -12.17
CA ALA A 105 -2.93 5.63 -12.29
C ALA A 105 -2.74 6.91 -13.11
N SER A 106 -1.57 7.56 -13.03
CA SER A 106 -1.26 8.76 -13.83
C SER A 106 -1.24 8.40 -15.31
N GLU A 107 -0.57 7.31 -15.69
CA GLU A 107 -0.54 6.81 -17.07
C GLU A 107 -1.93 6.38 -17.56
N ALA A 108 -2.73 5.75 -16.70
CA ALA A 108 -4.10 5.37 -17.02
C ALA A 108 -4.97 6.62 -17.30
N LEU A 109 -4.84 7.65 -16.47
CA LEU A 109 -5.56 8.91 -16.61
C LEU A 109 -5.19 9.66 -17.89
N GLN A 110 -3.91 9.65 -18.32
CA GLN A 110 -3.52 10.28 -19.59
C GLN A 110 -4.30 9.73 -20.80
N LYS A 111 -4.73 8.47 -20.75
CA LYS A 111 -5.48 7.79 -21.82
C LYS A 111 -6.99 8.07 -21.77
N VAL A 112 -7.48 8.70 -20.70
CA VAL A 112 -8.91 9.02 -20.53
C VAL A 112 -9.30 10.17 -21.45
N LYS A 113 -10.41 9.99 -22.18
CA LYS A 113 -11.01 11.05 -23.02
C LYS A 113 -11.69 12.13 -22.16
N ALA A 114 -11.61 13.40 -22.57
CA ALA A 114 -12.23 14.53 -21.85
C ALA A 114 -13.74 14.35 -21.57
N VAL A 115 -14.48 13.71 -22.49
CA VAL A 115 -15.91 13.41 -22.28
C VAL A 115 -16.15 12.53 -21.06
N ARG A 116 -15.28 11.54 -20.79
CA ARG A 116 -15.39 10.64 -19.64
C ARG A 116 -15.21 11.40 -18.33
N ARG A 117 -14.27 12.36 -18.29
CA ARG A 117 -14.09 13.27 -17.13
C ARG A 117 -15.33 14.11 -16.87
N LYS A 118 -15.91 14.70 -17.93
CA LYS A 118 -17.14 15.48 -17.81
C LYS A 118 -18.29 14.65 -17.26
N MET A 119 -18.42 13.39 -17.68
CA MET A 119 -19.45 12.47 -17.17
C MET A 119 -19.24 12.09 -15.71
N ALA A 120 -17.98 11.98 -15.25
CA ALA A 120 -17.64 11.66 -13.87
C ALA A 120 -17.69 12.88 -12.92
N ALA A 121 -17.90 14.10 -13.42
CA ALA A 121 -17.76 15.34 -12.66
C ALA A 121 -18.65 15.41 -11.40
N SER A 122 -19.90 14.91 -11.49
CA SER A 122 -20.82 14.88 -10.34
C SER A 122 -20.36 13.93 -9.23
N LEU A 123 -19.75 12.80 -9.61
CA LEU A 123 -19.20 11.82 -8.68
C LEU A 123 -17.86 12.29 -8.09
N LEU A 124 -17.03 12.95 -8.90
CA LEU A 124 -15.79 13.60 -8.45
C LEU A 124 -16.02 14.70 -7.41
N ALA A 125 -17.14 15.43 -7.52
CA ALA A 125 -17.51 16.50 -6.60
C ALA A 125 -17.99 16.01 -5.22
N LYS A 126 -18.23 14.70 -5.06
CA LYS A 126 -18.60 14.10 -3.77
C LYS A 126 -17.43 14.12 -2.79
N ARG A 127 -17.72 13.88 -1.50
CA ARG A 127 -16.68 13.65 -0.50
C ARG A 127 -16.16 12.23 -0.63
N TRP A 128 -14.84 12.08 -0.79
CA TRP A 128 -14.18 10.78 -0.87
C TRP A 128 -13.25 10.61 0.31
N THR A 129 -13.44 9.53 1.06
CA THR A 129 -12.61 9.20 2.22
C THR A 129 -12.22 7.73 2.18
N ILE A 130 -11.22 7.35 2.96
CA ILE A 130 -10.90 5.96 3.26
C ILE A 130 -11.25 5.68 4.72
N ARG A 131 -11.76 4.49 5.00
CA ARG A 131 -12.18 4.07 6.34
C ARG A 131 -11.57 2.75 6.72
N HIS A 132 -11.04 2.71 7.94
CA HIS A 132 -10.66 1.48 8.62
C HIS A 132 -11.68 1.19 9.70
N TYR A 133 -12.28 0.01 9.67
CA TYR A 133 -13.32 -0.40 10.62
C TYR A 133 -12.76 -1.41 11.62
N THR A 134 -13.13 -1.25 12.89
CA THR A 134 -12.67 -2.11 13.98
C THR A 134 -13.62 -2.06 15.17
N GLY A 135 -13.27 -2.76 16.26
CA GLY A 135 -13.96 -2.74 17.54
C GLY A 135 -15.20 -3.60 17.57
N SER A 136 -15.16 -4.66 18.40
CA SER A 136 -16.29 -5.57 18.66
C SER A 136 -17.21 -5.08 19.79
N ASP A 137 -16.78 -4.10 20.58
CA ASP A 137 -17.62 -3.46 21.62
C ASP A 137 -18.19 -2.12 21.11
N PRO A 138 -19.52 -1.98 20.98
CA PRO A 138 -20.16 -0.74 20.54
C PRO A 138 -20.09 0.41 21.57
N ASN A 139 -19.70 0.14 22.81
CA ASN A 139 -19.68 1.12 23.89
C ASN A 139 -18.28 1.63 24.21
N THR A 140 -17.23 0.95 23.74
CA THR A 140 -15.84 1.29 24.04
C THR A 140 -15.08 1.59 22.74
N PRO A 141 -14.67 2.85 22.48
CA PRO A 141 -13.84 3.16 21.33
C PRO A 141 -12.47 2.47 21.42
N PRO A 142 -11.82 2.14 20.29
CA PRO A 142 -10.47 1.63 20.31
C PRO A 142 -9.48 2.61 20.97
N GLY A 143 -8.54 2.07 21.74
CA GLY A 143 -7.56 2.88 22.48
C GLY A 143 -6.28 3.23 21.70
N PHE A 144 -6.06 2.63 20.53
CA PHE A 144 -4.86 2.86 19.74
C PHE A 144 -4.98 4.11 18.87
N GLN A 145 -3.84 4.78 18.64
CA GLN A 145 -3.75 6.07 17.93
C GLN A 145 -3.19 5.94 16.51
N GLU A 146 -3.00 4.71 16.03
CA GLU A 146 -2.49 4.42 14.69
C GLU A 146 -3.06 3.09 14.20
N VAL A 147 -3.57 3.05 12.98
CA VAL A 147 -3.84 1.78 12.31
C VAL A 147 -2.52 1.28 11.72
N ALA A 148 -1.90 0.30 12.38
CA ALA A 148 -0.62 -0.26 11.97
C ALA A 148 -0.78 -1.21 10.77
N SER A 149 0.32 -1.40 10.02
CA SER A 149 0.36 -2.38 8.93
C SER A 149 0.16 -3.81 9.43
N THR A 150 -0.14 -4.75 8.52
CA THR A 150 -0.29 -6.16 8.94
C THR A 150 1.02 -6.77 9.43
N TYR A 151 2.17 -6.32 8.90
CA TYR A 151 3.50 -6.64 9.40
C TYR A 151 3.67 -6.20 10.86
N ASP A 152 3.41 -4.92 11.17
CA ASP A 152 3.64 -4.36 12.50
C ASP A 152 2.71 -5.00 13.54
N ASN A 153 1.47 -5.29 13.15
CA ASN A 153 0.55 -6.03 13.99
C ASN A 153 1.05 -7.44 14.28
N ALA A 154 1.51 -8.19 13.28
CA ALA A 154 2.07 -9.52 13.51
C ALA A 154 3.37 -9.49 14.31
N ALA A 155 4.25 -8.51 14.07
CA ALA A 155 5.46 -8.31 14.86
C ALA A 155 5.16 -8.00 16.34
N ALA A 156 3.99 -7.43 16.63
CA ALA A 156 3.46 -7.20 17.96
C ALA A 156 2.62 -8.37 18.52
N GLY A 157 2.54 -9.52 17.83
CA GLY A 157 1.75 -10.68 18.24
C GLY A 157 0.24 -10.50 18.07
N ARG A 158 -0.19 -9.62 17.16
CA ARG A 158 -1.59 -9.27 16.87
C ARG A 158 -1.97 -9.59 15.41
N ALA A 159 -1.48 -10.71 14.88
CA ALA A 159 -1.79 -11.11 13.51
C ALA A 159 -3.30 -11.34 13.32
N SER A 160 -3.84 -10.90 12.19
CA SER A 160 -5.24 -11.09 11.81
C SER A 160 -5.47 -12.47 11.21
N GLU A 161 -6.62 -13.08 11.46
CA GLU A 161 -7.05 -14.30 10.76
C GLU A 161 -7.33 -14.04 9.27
N HIS A 162 -7.67 -12.80 8.91
CA HIS A 162 -8.13 -12.40 7.57
C HIS A 162 -7.02 -11.89 6.64
N THR A 163 -5.83 -11.59 7.17
CA THR A 163 -4.66 -11.30 6.34
C THR A 163 -3.54 -12.19 6.83
N ASN A 164 -3.39 -13.33 6.17
CA ASN A 164 -2.59 -14.43 6.66
C ASN A 164 -1.40 -14.71 5.73
N VAL A 165 -0.68 -15.78 6.04
CA VAL A 165 0.49 -16.26 5.28
C VAL A 165 0.21 -16.40 3.78
N ALA A 166 -1.01 -16.76 3.38
CA ALA A 166 -1.37 -16.89 1.97
C ALA A 166 -1.41 -15.53 1.27
N ASP A 167 -2.07 -14.53 1.84
CA ASP A 167 -2.05 -13.15 1.31
C ASP A 167 -0.63 -12.64 1.13
N TRP A 168 0.18 -12.85 2.16
CA TRP A 168 1.54 -12.37 2.21
C TRP A 168 2.43 -13.00 1.14
N ARG A 169 2.27 -14.30 0.89
CA ARG A 169 3.03 -15.02 -0.14
C ARG A 169 2.53 -14.73 -1.56
N SER A 170 1.22 -14.72 -1.73
CA SER A 170 0.60 -14.59 -3.05
C SER A 170 0.59 -13.16 -3.58
N LEU A 171 0.52 -12.16 -2.69
CA LEU A 171 0.32 -10.76 -3.06
C LEU A 171 1.40 -9.82 -2.50
N GLY A 172 2.23 -10.27 -1.56
CA GLY A 172 3.30 -9.44 -0.98
C GLY A 172 2.82 -8.23 -0.18
N ASN A 173 1.53 -8.13 0.13
CA ASN A 173 0.91 -6.93 0.72
C ASN A 173 1.09 -6.80 2.25
N ILE A 174 2.15 -7.39 2.82
CA ILE A 174 2.40 -7.53 4.27
C ILE A 174 2.49 -6.18 4.98
N LYS A 175 3.23 -5.24 4.40
CA LYS A 175 3.46 -3.91 4.98
C LYS A 175 2.40 -2.89 4.55
N PHE A 176 1.25 -3.32 4.05
CA PHE A 176 0.12 -2.45 3.75
C PHE A 176 -0.93 -2.49 4.86
N THR A 177 -1.71 -1.43 4.93
CA THR A 177 -2.97 -1.35 5.68
C THR A 177 -4.13 -1.25 4.70
N PHE A 178 -5.26 -1.87 5.05
CA PHE A 178 -6.42 -2.07 4.18
C PHE A 178 -7.59 -1.19 4.61
N TYR A 179 -8.25 -0.59 3.63
CA TYR A 179 -9.32 0.39 3.82
C TYR A 179 -10.45 0.18 2.81
N LEU A 180 -11.66 0.55 3.22
CA LEU A 180 -12.77 0.76 2.31
C LEU A 180 -12.77 2.23 1.86
N VAL A 181 -13.06 2.47 0.58
CA VAL A 181 -13.35 3.83 0.10
C VAL A 181 -14.80 4.15 0.40
N ALA A 182 -15.03 5.30 1.02
CA ALA A 182 -16.34 5.87 1.24
C ALA A 182 -16.59 7.04 0.28
N VAL A 183 -17.80 7.10 -0.26
CA VAL A 183 -18.28 8.20 -1.12
C VAL A 183 -19.53 8.81 -0.46
N ASP A 184 -19.48 10.10 -0.15
CA ASP A 184 -20.49 10.80 0.67
C ASP A 184 -20.86 10.04 1.96
N GLY A 185 -19.84 9.45 2.60
CA GLY A 185 -19.96 8.75 3.87
C GLY A 185 -20.53 7.33 3.80
N GLN A 186 -20.80 6.81 2.59
CA GLN A 186 -21.24 5.44 2.35
C GLN A 186 -20.08 4.59 1.86
N VAL A 187 -19.96 3.35 2.34
CA VAL A 187 -19.00 2.35 1.86
C VAL A 187 -19.73 1.20 1.16
N PRO A 188 -19.06 0.45 0.25
CA PRO A 188 -19.61 -0.79 -0.26
C PRO A 188 -20.04 -1.74 0.88
N PRO A 189 -21.18 -2.44 0.77
CA PRO A 189 -21.62 -3.37 1.79
C PRO A 189 -20.65 -4.54 1.94
N ARG A 190 -20.38 -4.94 3.18
CA ARG A 190 -19.58 -6.12 3.53
C ARG A 190 -20.21 -6.82 4.72
N ASN A 191 -20.30 -8.15 4.70
CA ASN A 191 -20.90 -8.90 5.80
C ASN A 191 -20.12 -8.73 7.12
N TRP A 192 -18.79 -8.68 7.05
CA TRP A 192 -17.94 -8.52 8.23
C TRP A 192 -18.10 -7.16 8.93
N LEU A 193 -18.58 -6.13 8.22
CA LEU A 193 -18.89 -4.83 8.83
C LEU A 193 -20.01 -4.92 9.88
N ASN A 194 -20.82 -5.98 9.89
CA ASN A 194 -21.87 -6.17 10.89
C ASN A 194 -21.30 -6.39 12.30
N ASN A 195 -20.03 -6.80 12.40
CA ASN A 195 -19.35 -7.10 13.65
C ASN A 195 -18.35 -6.00 14.08
N THR A 196 -18.36 -4.85 13.39
CA THR A 196 -17.52 -3.69 13.73
C THR A 196 -18.38 -2.49 14.10
N HIS A 197 -17.94 -1.73 15.09
CA HIS A 197 -18.71 -0.62 15.65
C HIS A 197 -18.02 0.74 15.57
N TRP A 198 -16.73 0.75 15.24
CA TRP A 198 -15.93 1.96 15.18
C TRP A 198 -15.19 2.04 13.84
N TYR A 199 -14.96 3.26 13.38
CA TYR A 199 -14.09 3.50 12.25
C TYR A 199 -13.27 4.77 12.43
N ALA A 200 -12.08 4.77 11.84
CA ALA A 200 -11.29 5.96 11.62
C ALA A 200 -11.40 6.33 10.13
N GLU A 201 -11.34 7.63 9.82
CA GLU A 201 -11.57 8.16 8.48
C GLU A 201 -10.47 9.15 8.07
N TRP A 202 -10.03 9.05 6.81
CA TRP A 202 -9.07 9.99 6.22
C TRP A 202 -9.56 10.49 4.87
N ASP A 203 -9.25 11.73 4.55
CA ASP A 203 -9.48 12.32 3.23
C ASP A 203 -8.63 11.60 2.18
N LEU A 204 -9.28 11.01 1.16
CA LEU A 204 -8.57 10.26 0.12
C LEU A 204 -7.60 11.16 -0.65
N ASP A 205 -7.94 12.43 -0.88
CA ASP A 205 -7.07 13.37 -1.61
C ASP A 205 -5.75 13.65 -0.88
N ARG A 206 -5.65 13.31 0.42
CA ARG A 206 -4.44 13.51 1.24
C ARG A 206 -3.54 12.30 1.31
N ILE A 207 -3.93 11.17 0.72
CA ILE A 207 -3.13 9.95 0.72
C ILE A 207 -2.05 10.07 -0.37
N PRO A 208 -0.76 10.16 0.00
CA PRO A 208 0.30 10.45 -0.95
C PRO A 208 0.55 9.28 -1.90
N GLU A 209 0.40 8.06 -1.40
CA GLU A 209 0.65 6.85 -2.17
C GLU A 209 -0.25 5.72 -1.66
N CYS A 210 -0.91 5.04 -2.58
CA CYS A 210 -1.74 3.87 -2.30
C CYS A 210 -1.96 3.07 -3.58
N TRP A 211 -2.57 1.90 -3.44
CA TRP A 211 -3.11 1.17 -4.57
C TRP A 211 -4.46 0.56 -4.27
N VAL A 212 -5.16 0.23 -5.34
CA VAL A 212 -6.48 -0.38 -5.31
C VAL A 212 -6.50 -1.65 -6.14
N SER A 213 -7.30 -2.61 -5.71
CA SER A 213 -7.54 -3.86 -6.44
C SER A 213 -8.91 -4.42 -6.04
N PRO A 214 -9.48 -5.37 -6.81
CA PRO A 214 -10.43 -6.29 -6.20
C PRO A 214 -9.69 -7.16 -5.18
N ASP A 215 -10.41 -7.93 -4.37
CA ASP A 215 -9.80 -9.04 -3.64
C ASP A 215 -9.15 -10.00 -4.66
N LEU A 216 -7.83 -10.12 -4.56
CA LEU A 216 -7.01 -10.94 -5.45
C LEU A 216 -6.68 -12.29 -4.83
N LEU A 217 -6.97 -12.49 -3.55
CA LEU A 217 -6.55 -13.69 -2.84
C LEU A 217 -7.22 -14.93 -3.45
N GLU A 218 -8.52 -14.90 -3.71
CA GLU A 218 -9.22 -16.02 -4.35
C GLU A 218 -8.65 -16.41 -5.73
N LYS A 219 -8.03 -15.45 -6.43
CA LYS A 219 -7.40 -15.68 -7.73
C LYS A 219 -5.99 -16.26 -7.56
N MET A 220 -5.24 -15.78 -6.58
CA MET A 220 -3.81 -16.04 -6.43
C MET A 220 -3.46 -17.14 -5.41
N ASN A 221 -4.37 -17.46 -4.48
CA ASN A 221 -4.18 -18.45 -3.44
C ASN A 221 -4.63 -19.86 -3.90
N LYS A 222 -4.02 -20.34 -4.99
CA LYS A 222 -4.26 -21.67 -5.57
C LYS A 222 -2.96 -22.25 -6.08
N PRO A 223 -2.80 -23.58 -6.16
CA PRO A 223 -1.64 -24.19 -6.81
C PRO A 223 -1.56 -23.70 -8.27
N MET A 224 -0.51 -22.95 -8.59
CA MET A 224 -0.22 -22.47 -9.94
C MET A 224 1.28 -22.23 -10.09
N ASP A 225 1.75 -22.27 -11.33
CA ASP A 225 3.06 -21.80 -11.72
C ASP A 225 3.04 -20.29 -12.01
N ALA A 226 4.19 -19.72 -12.36
CA ALA A 226 4.31 -18.31 -12.71
C ALA A 226 3.40 -17.90 -13.90
N ASP A 227 3.18 -18.79 -14.87
CA ASP A 227 2.33 -18.54 -16.03
C ASP A 227 0.84 -18.43 -15.65
N GLY A 228 0.39 -19.30 -14.74
CA GLY A 228 -0.94 -19.21 -14.13
C GLY A 228 -1.14 -17.92 -13.35
N ALA A 229 -0.14 -17.49 -12.58
CA ALA A 229 -0.19 -16.24 -11.83
C ALA A 229 -0.23 -15.01 -12.74
N ARG A 230 0.57 -14.99 -13.82
CA ARG A 230 0.50 -13.93 -14.85
C ARG A 230 -0.89 -13.85 -15.47
N THR A 231 -1.47 -15.01 -15.81
CA THR A 231 -2.83 -15.08 -16.37
C THR A 231 -3.89 -14.55 -15.39
N ALA A 232 -3.79 -14.92 -14.11
CA ALA A 232 -4.68 -14.45 -13.06
C ALA A 232 -4.64 -12.92 -12.89
N MET A 233 -3.45 -12.33 -13.04
CA MET A 233 -3.21 -10.89 -12.91
C MET A 233 -3.52 -10.09 -14.18
N GLN A 234 -3.41 -10.67 -15.38
CA GLN A 234 -3.65 -9.96 -16.64
C GLN A 234 -5.06 -9.35 -16.73
N GLY A 235 -6.06 -10.00 -16.13
CA GLY A 235 -7.45 -9.53 -16.06
C GLY A 235 -7.75 -8.66 -14.84
N ALA A 236 -6.83 -8.48 -13.90
CA ALA A 236 -7.05 -7.72 -12.69
C ALA A 236 -7.04 -6.20 -12.97
N LYS A 237 -7.98 -5.48 -12.35
CA LYS A 237 -7.99 -4.02 -12.31
C LYS A 237 -7.28 -3.57 -11.04
N ALA A 238 -5.95 -3.56 -11.09
CA ALA A 238 -5.11 -3.03 -10.04
C ALA A 238 -4.45 -1.73 -10.49
N PHE A 239 -4.48 -0.70 -9.64
CA PHE A 239 -3.91 0.61 -9.94
C PHE A 239 -3.19 1.19 -8.74
N ARG A 240 -2.02 1.80 -8.94
CA ARG A 240 -1.29 2.55 -7.92
C ARG A 240 -1.18 4.03 -8.27
N GLY A 241 -1.10 4.89 -7.26
CA GLY A 241 -0.90 6.32 -7.43
C GLY A 241 -1.24 7.10 -6.16
N THR A 242 -1.37 8.42 -6.30
CA THR A 242 -1.90 9.25 -5.21
C THR A 242 -3.39 9.01 -5.03
N GLY A 243 -3.91 9.30 -3.84
CA GLY A 243 -5.34 9.16 -3.57
C GLY A 243 -6.20 10.03 -4.49
N SER A 244 -5.74 11.22 -4.89
CA SER A 244 -6.43 12.05 -5.90
C SER A 244 -6.45 11.42 -7.29
N GLN A 245 -5.35 10.80 -7.73
CA GLN A 245 -5.32 10.09 -9.01
C GLN A 245 -6.27 8.89 -9.00
N LEU A 246 -6.24 8.09 -7.93
CA LEU A 246 -7.14 6.94 -7.79
C LEU A 246 -8.60 7.39 -7.68
N LYS A 247 -8.91 8.46 -6.94
CA LYS A 247 -10.24 9.07 -6.90
C LYS A 247 -10.75 9.43 -8.29
N GLU A 248 -9.94 10.11 -9.10
CA GLU A 248 -10.32 10.47 -10.48
C GLU A 248 -10.59 9.21 -11.32
N LEU A 249 -9.66 8.25 -11.28
CA LEU A 249 -9.75 7.02 -12.05
C LEU A 249 -10.97 6.18 -11.65
N LEU A 250 -11.25 6.06 -10.36
CA LEU A 250 -12.41 5.34 -9.82
C LEU A 250 -13.72 6.03 -10.19
N ALA A 251 -13.80 7.36 -10.07
CA ALA A 251 -14.98 8.10 -10.49
C ALA A 251 -15.25 7.95 -12.00
N ILE A 252 -14.20 7.95 -12.83
CA ILE A 252 -14.31 7.67 -14.27
C ILE A 252 -14.72 6.22 -14.55
N SER A 253 -14.32 5.28 -13.70
CA SER A 253 -14.65 3.86 -13.90
C SER A 253 -16.05 3.51 -13.40
N ALA A 254 -16.56 4.24 -12.41
CA ALA A 254 -17.84 4.02 -11.76
C ALA A 254 -18.97 4.95 -12.24
N PHE A 255 -18.68 5.95 -13.10
CA PHE A 255 -19.75 6.85 -13.55
C PHE A 255 -20.85 6.06 -14.29
N GLY A 256 -22.11 6.36 -13.98
CA GLY A 256 -23.26 5.68 -14.56
C GLY A 256 -23.76 4.48 -13.75
N ALA A 257 -23.14 4.13 -12.63
CA ALA A 257 -23.52 2.99 -11.80
C ALA A 257 -24.77 3.20 -10.91
N GLY A 258 -25.63 4.17 -11.24
CA GLY A 258 -26.88 4.43 -10.52
C GLY A 258 -26.71 5.28 -9.25
N ASN A 259 -27.65 5.11 -8.31
CA ASN A 259 -27.80 5.99 -7.14
C ASN A 259 -26.86 5.68 -5.96
N ASP A 260 -26.15 4.55 -5.95
CA ASP A 260 -25.19 4.20 -4.91
C ASP A 260 -23.76 4.14 -5.48
N PRO A 261 -23.03 5.26 -5.44
CA PRO A 261 -21.66 5.32 -5.94
C PRO A 261 -20.66 4.48 -5.16
N ALA A 262 -20.94 4.12 -3.91
CA ALA A 262 -20.02 3.31 -3.13
C ALA A 262 -20.06 1.86 -3.64
N SER A 263 -21.25 1.26 -3.75
CA SER A 263 -21.43 -0.08 -4.31
C SER A 263 -20.95 -0.20 -5.77
N ALA A 264 -20.99 0.89 -6.52
CA ALA A 264 -20.46 0.96 -7.88
C ALA A 264 -18.96 0.64 -8.00
N LEU A 265 -18.18 0.92 -6.95
CA LEU A 265 -16.73 0.74 -6.95
C LEU A 265 -16.34 -0.73 -7.11
N ASP A 266 -17.10 -1.63 -6.49
CA ASP A 266 -16.88 -3.08 -6.62
C ASP A 266 -17.05 -3.52 -8.08
N THR A 267 -18.07 -3.00 -8.76
CA THR A 267 -18.29 -3.29 -10.19
C THR A 267 -17.19 -2.66 -11.06
N ALA A 268 -16.80 -1.42 -10.75
CA ALA A 268 -15.80 -0.68 -11.50
C ALA A 268 -14.43 -1.38 -11.48
N ILE A 269 -14.08 -2.00 -10.36
CA ILE A 269 -12.81 -2.69 -10.12
C ILE A 269 -12.93 -4.23 -10.31
N GLY A 270 -14.14 -4.76 -10.45
CA GLY A 270 -14.39 -6.15 -10.85
C GLY A 270 -14.33 -7.16 -9.70
N GLY A 271 -14.79 -6.77 -8.51
CA GLY A 271 -14.84 -7.61 -7.31
C GLY A 271 -14.95 -6.77 -6.04
N ALA A 272 -14.86 -7.41 -4.87
CA ALA A 272 -14.83 -6.70 -3.60
C ALA A 272 -13.61 -5.76 -3.57
N PHE A 273 -13.86 -4.47 -3.70
CA PHE A 273 -12.84 -3.43 -3.78
C PHE A 273 -12.15 -3.25 -2.42
N GLU A 274 -10.83 -3.04 -2.49
CA GLU A 274 -9.99 -2.65 -1.36
C GLU A 274 -8.97 -1.59 -1.77
N LEU A 275 -8.76 -0.60 -0.91
CA LEU A 275 -7.65 0.35 -1.00
C LEU A 275 -6.57 0.00 0.03
N LYS A 276 -5.32 0.03 -0.40
CA LYS A 276 -4.16 -0.39 0.38
C LYS A 276 -3.15 0.76 0.45
N VAL A 277 -2.74 1.11 1.67
CA VAL A 277 -1.76 2.18 1.93
C VAL A 277 -0.48 1.55 2.49
N PRO A 278 0.71 1.91 1.99
CA PRO A 278 1.98 1.54 2.61
C PRO A 278 2.06 1.97 4.08
N GLY A 279 2.49 1.07 4.97
CA GLY A 279 2.60 1.34 6.40
C GLY A 279 1.25 1.53 7.09
N GLY A 280 1.26 2.31 8.17
CA GLY A 280 0.08 2.67 8.95
C GLY A 280 -0.35 4.12 8.78
N LEU A 281 -1.55 4.45 9.27
CA LEU A 281 -2.04 5.83 9.34
C LEU A 281 -2.36 6.25 10.78
N PRO A 282 -1.95 7.45 11.21
CA PRO A 282 -2.31 7.98 12.52
C PRO A 282 -3.82 8.25 12.57
N VAL A 283 -4.43 7.88 13.68
CA VAL A 283 -5.86 8.08 13.95
C VAL A 283 -6.04 9.40 14.68
N ALA A 284 -6.74 10.33 14.04
CA ALA A 284 -7.13 11.59 14.69
C ALA A 284 -8.31 11.39 15.65
N GLU A 285 -9.30 10.59 15.24
CA GLU A 285 -10.49 10.30 16.02
C GLU A 285 -11.11 8.95 15.61
N TRP A 286 -11.83 8.34 16.55
CA TRP A 286 -12.67 7.17 16.31
C TRP A 286 -14.13 7.60 16.23
N HIS A 287 -14.78 7.29 15.12
CA HIS A 287 -16.20 7.51 14.92
C HIS A 287 -16.97 6.23 15.24
N LYS A 288 -18.13 6.38 15.88
CA LYS A 288 -19.10 5.30 16.01
C LYS A 288 -19.80 5.09 14.67
N LYS A 289 -19.90 3.84 14.22
CA LYS A 289 -20.58 3.44 12.98
C LYS A 289 -22.09 3.64 13.08
#